data_AF-A0A4U7CAH8-F1
#
_entry.id   AF-A0A4U7CAH8-F1
#
_cell.length_a   1.000
_cell.length_b   1.000
_cell.length_c   1.000
_cell.angle_alpha   90.00
_cell.angle_beta   90.00
_cell.angle_gamma   90.00
#
_symmetry.space_group_name_H-M   'P 1'
#
loop_
_entity.id
_entity.type
_entity.pdbx_description
1 polymer ?
#
loop_
_entity_poly.entity_id
_entity_poly.type
_entity_poly.pdbx_seq_one_letter_code
_entity_poly.pdbx_strand_id
1 'polypeptide(L)'
;MSNADRKHDVVVWGATGVAGRFAAEYLTERYDPEALSLAVGGRSRERLDALVDDLTRRSDAWDDVPVVVGDATDPESLRAIARDTEVVCTTVGPYTAYGTPLVEACVETGTDYCDLTGEVNWVRETVDRFHEAAVENEARIVHSCGFDSVPADIGTLLVQSFAAEAHGAPCESVRIYLDGGSGSVSGGTLASFGELFEAAATDPLAREALRNPYSLAPRGERSGVDPGEQRWPRRDPLRGEWTAPSPMAPVNERVVRRSNALLGYPWGREFKCGEVVPTGSGPVGAATATAAAGGLGLFSAAMSVGPVRDALRRYVFPDPGEGPTREEAEAGSFLIRVLGRGTGADGPFTVEAEFGADRDPGYGATARMLGESAVCLARDDVDSPFDGGVLTPASGIGIPLAERLRDVGFTAAVGES
;
A
#
# COMPACT_ATOMS: atom_id res chain seq x y z
N MET A 1 -14.90 19.85 13.99
CA MET A 1 -14.47 21.26 13.84
C MET A 1 -14.46 21.52 12.34
N SER A 2 -14.94 22.66 11.84
CA SER A 2 -14.95 22.89 10.38
C SER A 2 -13.52 22.93 9.81
N ASN A 3 -13.26 22.31 8.65
CA ASN A 3 -11.99 22.29 7.90
C ASN A 3 -11.33 23.66 7.66
N ALA A 4 -12.00 24.78 7.94
CA ALA A 4 -11.49 26.12 7.68
C ALA A 4 -10.31 26.58 8.57
N ASP A 5 -9.91 25.79 9.58
CA ASP A 5 -8.85 26.17 10.55
C ASP A 5 -7.51 25.40 10.37
N ARG A 6 -7.42 24.41 9.48
CA ARG A 6 -6.16 23.67 9.27
C ARG A 6 -5.24 24.41 8.30
N LYS A 7 -3.93 24.35 8.56
CA LYS A 7 -2.91 25.14 7.85
C LYS A 7 -2.42 24.46 6.58
N HIS A 8 -2.42 23.13 6.58
CA HIS A 8 -1.83 22.30 5.52
C HIS A 8 -2.86 21.32 4.99
N ASP A 9 -2.99 21.23 3.68
CA ASP A 9 -3.77 20.19 3.02
C ASP A 9 -3.06 18.84 3.22
N VAL A 10 -1.75 18.82 3.00
CA VAL A 10 -0.93 17.61 3.13
C VAL A 10 0.37 17.92 3.86
N VAL A 11 0.69 17.14 4.88
CA VAL A 11 2.05 17.06 5.46
C VAL A 11 2.69 15.74 5.07
N VAL A 12 3.81 15.81 4.35
CA VAL A 12 4.66 14.63 4.09
C VAL A 12 5.51 14.36 5.34
N TRP A 13 5.03 13.48 6.22
CA TRP A 13 5.69 13.14 7.47
C TRP A 13 6.75 12.05 7.27
N GLY A 14 8.02 12.37 7.55
CA GLY A 14 9.16 11.52 7.19
C GLY A 14 9.83 11.93 5.87
N ALA A 15 9.64 13.18 5.44
CA ALA A 15 10.10 13.72 4.15
C ALA A 15 11.61 13.58 3.90
N THR A 16 12.43 13.49 4.96
CA THR A 16 13.89 13.32 4.82
C THR A 16 14.33 11.87 4.63
N GLY A 17 13.41 10.90 4.73
CA GLY A 17 13.65 9.50 4.38
C GLY A 17 13.54 9.27 2.88
N VAL A 18 13.94 8.10 2.39
CA VAL A 18 13.99 7.79 0.95
C VAL A 18 12.61 7.95 0.30
N ALA A 19 11.59 7.22 0.78
CA ALA A 19 10.24 7.27 0.22
C ALA A 19 9.60 8.66 0.39
N GLY A 20 9.75 9.27 1.58
CA GLY A 20 9.22 10.60 1.86
C GLY A 20 9.83 11.70 0.98
N ARG A 21 11.11 11.59 0.63
CA ARG A 21 11.77 12.50 -0.30
C ARG A 21 11.14 12.39 -1.69
N PHE A 22 10.99 11.18 -2.22
CA PHE A 22 10.36 11.00 -3.54
C PHE A 22 8.90 11.45 -3.57
N ALA A 23 8.15 11.24 -2.48
CA ALA A 23 6.78 11.75 -2.35
C ALA A 23 6.74 13.28 -2.33
N ALA A 24 7.62 13.92 -1.57
CA ALA A 24 7.73 15.39 -1.53
C ALA A 24 8.16 15.97 -2.89
N GLU A 25 9.18 15.38 -3.53
CA GLU A 25 9.61 15.76 -4.89
C GLU A 25 8.45 15.68 -5.87
N TYR A 26 7.76 14.53 -5.92
CA TYR A 26 6.61 14.34 -6.79
C TYR A 26 5.51 15.39 -6.57
N LEU A 27 5.12 15.63 -5.31
CA LEU A 27 4.03 16.58 -5.01
C LEU A 27 4.39 18.01 -5.42
N THR A 28 5.63 18.45 -5.18
CA THR A 28 6.10 19.79 -5.58
C THR A 28 6.31 19.95 -7.10
N GLU A 29 6.60 18.85 -7.81
CA GLU A 29 6.69 18.84 -9.28
C GLU A 29 5.30 18.82 -9.94
N ARG A 30 4.30 18.23 -9.26
CA ARG A 30 2.96 18.02 -9.82
C ARG A 30 1.96 19.12 -9.49
N TYR A 31 2.08 19.74 -8.31
CA TYR A 31 1.10 20.70 -7.78
C TYR A 31 1.77 22.02 -7.46
N ASP A 32 1.08 23.12 -7.77
CA ASP A 32 1.49 24.47 -7.43
C ASP A 32 0.97 24.86 -6.03
N PRO A 33 1.58 25.86 -5.35
CA PRO A 33 1.14 26.31 -4.02
C PRO A 33 -0.33 26.77 -3.96
N GLU A 34 -0.89 27.24 -5.08
CA GLU A 34 -2.30 27.64 -5.17
C GLU A 34 -3.25 26.42 -5.22
N ALA A 35 -2.75 25.25 -5.61
CA ALA A 35 -3.53 24.04 -5.81
C ALA A 35 -3.42 23.04 -4.66
N LEU A 36 -2.38 23.13 -3.84
CA LEU A 36 -2.14 22.25 -2.69
C LEU A 36 -1.29 22.97 -1.63
N SER A 37 -1.83 23.18 -0.43
CA SER A 37 -1.07 23.65 0.73
C SER A 37 -0.22 22.51 1.30
N LEU A 38 0.97 22.32 0.73
CA LEU A 38 1.92 21.26 1.11
C LEU A 38 2.87 21.71 2.22
N ALA A 39 3.21 20.81 3.15
CA ALA A 39 4.36 20.96 4.03
C ALA A 39 5.20 19.68 4.11
N VAL A 40 6.49 19.83 4.43
CA VAL A 40 7.40 18.70 4.68
C VAL A 40 7.71 18.55 6.16
N GLY A 41 7.63 17.33 6.66
CA GLY A 41 7.72 17.05 8.09
C GLY A 41 8.80 16.04 8.48
N GLY A 42 9.47 16.28 9.60
CA GLY A 42 10.43 15.33 10.18
C GLY A 42 11.13 15.82 11.46
N ARG A 43 12.10 15.04 11.94
CA ARG A 43 12.82 15.30 13.21
C ARG A 43 13.95 16.31 13.13
N SER A 44 14.55 16.47 11.96
CA SER A 44 15.75 17.29 11.77
C SER A 44 15.41 18.49 10.91
N ARG A 45 15.32 19.67 11.53
CA ARG A 45 15.11 20.93 10.80
C ARG A 45 16.16 21.15 9.72
N GLU A 46 17.43 20.97 10.04
CA GLU A 46 18.54 21.11 9.09
C GLU A 46 18.35 20.25 7.82
N ARG A 47 17.95 18.98 7.97
CA ARG A 47 17.71 18.09 6.82
C ARG A 47 16.43 18.45 6.05
N LEU A 48 15.43 19.03 6.73
CA LEU A 48 14.21 19.51 6.08
C LEU A 48 14.50 20.79 5.29
N ASP A 49 15.23 21.74 5.86
CA ASP A 49 15.62 22.97 5.17
C ASP A 49 16.45 22.64 3.91
N ALA A 50 17.41 21.71 4.02
CA ALA A 50 18.16 21.21 2.86
C ALA A 50 17.30 20.49 1.81
N LEU A 51 16.21 19.83 2.23
CA LEU A 51 15.22 19.25 1.31
C LEU A 51 14.41 20.35 0.63
N VAL A 52 13.92 21.34 1.36
CA VAL A 52 13.16 22.48 0.79
C VAL A 52 13.99 23.24 -0.24
N ASP A 53 15.26 23.50 0.06
CA ASP A 53 16.20 24.10 -0.89
C ASP A 53 16.32 23.27 -2.19
N ASP A 54 16.22 21.93 -2.10
CA ASP A 54 16.25 21.05 -3.26
C ASP A 54 14.93 21.04 -4.04
N LEU A 55 13.80 21.02 -3.34
CA LEU A 55 12.47 21.04 -3.94
C LEU A 55 12.23 22.36 -4.70
N THR A 56 12.55 23.50 -4.08
CA THR A 56 12.37 24.84 -4.68
C THR A 56 13.32 25.09 -5.87
N ARG A 57 14.52 24.50 -5.88
CA ARG A 57 15.41 24.54 -7.07
C ARG A 57 14.85 23.76 -8.26
N ARG A 58 13.92 22.84 -8.04
CA ARG A 58 13.41 21.90 -9.05
C ARG A 58 12.02 22.24 -9.55
N SER A 59 11.28 23.02 -8.78
CA SER A 59 9.94 23.45 -9.15
C SER A 59 9.93 24.96 -9.31
N ASP A 60 9.67 25.42 -10.53
CA ASP A 60 9.52 26.85 -10.82
C ASP A 60 8.29 27.47 -10.13
N ALA A 61 7.39 26.64 -9.59
CA ALA A 61 6.17 27.07 -8.91
C ALA A 61 6.34 27.35 -7.41
N TRP A 62 7.39 26.79 -6.77
CA TRP A 62 7.56 26.88 -5.31
C TRP A 62 8.78 27.73 -4.94
N ASP A 63 8.52 28.89 -4.33
CA ASP A 63 9.58 29.74 -3.75
C ASP A 63 10.01 29.27 -2.35
N ASP A 64 9.12 28.61 -1.61
CA ASP A 64 9.34 28.04 -0.28
C ASP A 64 8.33 26.90 -0.03
N VAL A 65 8.69 25.91 0.78
CA VAL A 65 7.80 24.84 1.22
C VAL A 65 7.78 24.82 2.76
N PRO A 66 6.62 25.02 3.41
CA PRO A 66 6.51 25.00 4.87
C PRO A 66 7.15 23.76 5.51
N VAL A 67 7.87 23.98 6.62
CA VAL A 67 8.57 22.91 7.35
C VAL A 67 7.93 22.68 8.71
N VAL A 68 7.55 21.43 8.98
CA VAL A 68 6.97 20.97 10.25
C VAL A 68 7.98 20.10 11.00
N VAL A 69 8.47 20.57 12.14
CA VAL A 69 9.42 19.80 12.96
C VAL A 69 8.68 19.09 14.07
N GLY A 70 8.97 17.81 14.26
CA GLY A 70 8.41 17.04 15.37
C GLY A 70 9.17 15.74 15.63
N ASP A 71 8.75 15.00 16.65
CA ASP A 71 9.32 13.68 16.97
C ASP A 71 8.24 12.59 16.95
N ALA A 72 8.49 11.52 16.18
CA ALA A 72 7.62 10.36 16.11
C ALA A 72 7.49 9.59 17.45
N THR A 73 8.37 9.89 18.40
CA THR A 73 8.34 9.34 19.76
C THR A 73 7.70 10.28 20.79
N ASP A 74 7.30 11.49 20.37
CA ASP A 74 6.63 12.49 21.21
C ASP A 74 5.15 12.65 20.81
N PRO A 75 4.21 12.09 21.59
CA PRO A 75 2.78 12.20 21.31
C PRO A 75 2.24 13.64 21.25
N GLU A 76 2.80 14.58 22.02
CA GLU A 76 2.33 15.98 21.96
C GLU A 76 2.72 16.64 20.63
N SER A 77 3.95 16.36 20.18
CA SER A 77 4.41 16.78 18.85
C SER A 77 3.51 16.22 17.74
N LEU A 78 3.16 14.94 17.78
CA LEU A 78 2.32 14.32 16.74
C LEU A 78 0.89 14.87 16.72
N ARG A 79 0.30 15.13 17.90
CA ARG A 79 -1.00 15.81 18.00
C ARG A 79 -0.97 17.21 17.42
N ALA A 80 0.11 17.97 17.62
CA ALA A 80 0.24 19.29 17.04
C ALA A 80 0.28 19.23 15.51
N ILE A 81 1.02 18.27 14.94
CA ILE A 81 1.06 18.03 13.49
C ILE A 81 -0.33 17.67 12.96
N ALA A 82 -0.99 16.69 13.58
CA ALA A 82 -2.29 16.21 13.12
C ALA A 82 -3.35 17.33 13.15
N ARG A 83 -3.41 18.13 14.23
CA ARG A 83 -4.38 19.23 14.36
C ARG A 83 -4.28 20.30 13.27
N ASP A 84 -3.07 20.59 12.82
CA ASP A 84 -2.81 21.65 11.85
C ASP A 84 -2.91 21.16 10.38
N THR A 85 -3.27 19.89 10.16
CA THR A 85 -3.17 19.22 8.85
C THR A 85 -4.47 18.52 8.45
N GLU A 86 -4.91 18.66 7.19
CA GLU A 86 -6.03 17.90 6.63
C GLU A 86 -5.67 16.42 6.48
N VAL A 87 -4.56 16.11 5.79
CA VAL A 87 -4.03 14.74 5.62
C VAL A 87 -2.56 14.62 6.02
N VAL A 88 -2.25 13.71 6.93
CA VAL A 88 -0.86 13.32 7.23
C VAL A 88 -0.45 12.14 6.33
N CYS A 89 0.39 12.43 5.33
CA CYS A 89 0.97 11.44 4.43
C CYS A 89 2.32 10.98 4.98
N THR A 90 2.37 9.80 5.61
CA THR A 90 3.58 9.36 6.33
C THR A 90 4.38 8.27 5.64
N THR A 91 5.70 8.37 5.78
CA THR A 91 6.68 7.35 5.40
C THR A 91 7.59 6.95 6.57
N VAL A 92 7.16 7.18 7.81
CA VAL A 92 7.98 6.90 9.02
C VAL A 92 7.81 5.45 9.47
N GLY A 93 8.61 4.57 8.88
CA GLY A 93 8.72 3.16 9.26
C GLY A 93 9.98 2.85 10.10
N PRO A 94 10.09 1.63 10.68
CA PRO A 94 9.04 0.60 10.74
C PRO A 94 7.82 1.06 11.53
N TYR A 95 6.61 0.87 10.99
CA TYR A 95 5.36 1.37 11.54
C TYR A 95 4.97 0.63 12.83
N THR A 96 5.34 -0.64 12.96
CA THR A 96 5.21 -1.38 14.23
C THR A 96 5.89 -0.63 15.39
N ALA A 97 6.99 0.07 15.13
CA ALA A 97 7.73 0.82 16.14
C ALA A 97 7.28 2.28 16.30
N TYR A 98 6.93 2.96 15.20
CA TYR A 98 6.73 4.42 15.19
C TYR A 98 5.37 4.89 14.68
N GLY A 99 4.55 4.02 14.09
CA GLY A 99 3.31 4.40 13.41
C GLY A 99 2.14 4.62 14.38
N THR A 100 2.03 3.81 15.43
CA THR A 100 0.88 3.83 16.35
C THR A 100 0.60 5.21 16.98
N PRO A 101 1.59 5.94 17.52
CA PRO A 101 1.32 7.25 18.13
C PRO A 101 0.78 8.28 17.14
N LEU A 102 1.15 8.20 15.86
CA LEU A 102 0.64 9.11 14.84
C LEU A 102 -0.79 8.76 14.44
N VAL A 103 -1.11 7.46 14.30
CA VAL A 103 -2.50 7.01 14.06
C VAL A 103 -3.40 7.47 15.21
N GLU A 104 -2.97 7.29 16.46
CA GLU A 104 -3.72 7.75 17.63
C GLU A 104 -3.94 9.26 17.60
N ALA A 105 -2.90 10.05 17.30
CA ALA A 105 -3.01 11.49 17.17
C ALA A 105 -4.00 11.91 16.07
N CYS A 106 -3.96 11.27 14.90
CA CYS A 106 -4.87 11.57 13.79
C CYS A 106 -6.32 11.23 14.14
N VAL A 107 -6.55 10.08 14.77
CA VAL A 107 -7.89 9.67 15.22
C VAL A 107 -8.45 10.62 16.27
N GLU A 108 -7.64 11.04 17.26
CA GLU A 108 -8.06 11.99 18.29
C GLU A 108 -8.43 13.37 17.72
N THR A 109 -7.90 13.75 16.55
CA THR A 109 -8.07 15.08 15.97
C THR A 109 -9.02 15.12 14.77
N GLY A 110 -9.54 13.96 14.33
CA GLY A 110 -10.34 13.86 13.11
C GLY A 110 -9.52 14.10 11.84
N THR A 111 -8.23 13.76 11.87
CA THR A 111 -7.28 14.02 10.78
C THR A 111 -7.12 12.79 9.91
N ASP A 112 -7.14 12.99 8.61
CA ASP A 112 -6.93 11.91 7.66
C ASP A 112 -5.45 11.52 7.59
N TYR A 113 -5.23 10.27 7.21
CA TYR A 113 -3.93 9.66 7.25
C TYR A 113 -3.77 8.69 6.07
N CYS A 114 -2.60 8.70 5.46
CA CYS A 114 -2.20 7.64 4.55
C CYS A 114 -0.73 7.24 4.73
N ASP A 115 -0.44 5.96 4.53
CA ASP A 115 0.92 5.40 4.57
C ASP A 115 1.17 4.39 3.45
N LEU A 116 2.38 3.81 3.42
CA LEU A 116 2.76 2.74 2.49
C LEU A 116 3.07 1.40 3.20
N THR A 117 2.48 1.14 4.37
CA THR A 117 2.85 -0.03 5.19
C THR A 117 2.50 -1.36 4.52
N GLY A 118 3.40 -2.35 4.67
CA GLY A 118 3.14 -3.77 4.42
C GLY A 118 3.09 -4.61 5.71
N GLU A 119 3.16 -3.97 6.89
CA GLU A 119 3.24 -4.66 8.19
C GLU A 119 1.86 -5.12 8.67
N VAL A 120 1.42 -6.29 8.18
CA VAL A 120 0.08 -6.86 8.47
C VAL A 120 -0.23 -6.96 9.97
N ASN A 121 0.76 -7.26 10.81
CA ASN A 121 0.59 -7.32 12.27
C ASN A 121 0.22 -5.96 12.85
N TRP A 122 0.86 -4.89 12.36
CA TRP A 122 0.59 -3.53 12.82
C TRP A 122 -0.73 -3.01 12.27
N VAL A 123 -1.04 -3.25 10.99
CA VAL A 123 -2.37 -2.93 10.44
C VAL A 123 -3.48 -3.65 11.21
N ARG A 124 -3.26 -4.92 11.59
CA ARG A 124 -4.19 -5.65 12.45
C ARG A 124 -4.38 -4.96 13.80
N GLU A 125 -3.28 -4.52 14.42
CA GLU A 125 -3.32 -3.79 15.68
C GLU A 125 -4.09 -2.46 15.53
N THR A 126 -3.85 -1.68 14.48
CA THR A 126 -4.54 -0.40 14.26
C THR A 126 -6.04 -0.61 14.04
N VAL A 127 -6.42 -1.62 13.25
CA VAL A 127 -7.83 -2.02 13.06
C VAL A 127 -8.49 -2.35 14.39
N ASP A 128 -7.84 -3.16 15.22
CA ASP A 128 -8.40 -3.55 16.52
C ASP A 128 -8.51 -2.39 17.50
N ARG A 129 -7.54 -1.47 17.50
CA ARG A 129 -7.48 -0.40 18.51
C ARG A 129 -8.27 0.84 18.12
N PHE A 130 -8.27 1.19 16.84
CA PHE A 130 -8.64 2.54 16.41
C PHE A 130 -9.79 2.61 15.42
N HIS A 131 -10.24 1.49 14.83
CA HIS A 131 -11.29 1.56 13.80
C HIS A 131 -12.58 2.23 14.29
N GLU A 132 -13.11 1.84 15.47
CA GLU A 132 -14.32 2.43 16.03
C GLU A 132 -14.13 3.93 16.36
N ALA A 133 -13.03 4.29 17.03
CA ALA A 133 -12.73 5.68 17.35
C ALA A 133 -12.49 6.54 16.10
N ALA A 134 -11.90 5.98 15.04
CA ALA A 134 -11.70 6.66 13.76
C ALA A 134 -13.02 6.92 13.03
N VAL A 135 -13.99 6.00 13.12
CA VAL A 135 -15.36 6.23 12.64
C VAL A 135 -16.03 7.34 13.45
N GLU A 136 -15.94 7.29 14.78
CA GLU A 136 -16.56 8.28 15.67
C GLU A 136 -16.01 9.70 15.48
N ASN A 137 -14.73 9.84 15.15
CA ASN A 137 -14.06 11.12 14.97
C ASN A 137 -13.93 11.55 13.50
N GLU A 138 -14.55 10.82 12.56
CA GLU A 138 -14.50 11.13 11.11
C GLU A 138 -13.05 11.24 10.59
N ALA A 139 -12.17 10.35 11.07
CA ALA A 139 -10.77 10.26 10.63
C ALA A 139 -10.58 9.07 9.69
N ARG A 140 -10.17 9.31 8.44
CA ARG A 140 -9.89 8.24 7.47
C ARG A 140 -8.43 7.84 7.57
N ILE A 141 -8.17 6.64 8.10
CA ILE A 141 -6.82 6.06 8.24
C ILE A 141 -6.62 5.03 7.13
N VAL A 142 -6.01 5.43 6.00
CA VAL A 142 -5.86 4.59 4.80
C VAL A 142 -4.45 3.98 4.74
N HIS A 143 -4.35 2.68 5.05
CA HIS A 143 -3.06 1.97 5.01
C HIS A 143 -2.71 1.49 3.60
N SER A 144 -1.43 1.22 3.37
CA SER A 144 -0.92 0.49 2.18
C SER A 144 -1.15 1.21 0.84
N CYS A 145 -1.01 2.53 0.83
CA CYS A 145 -1.11 3.41 -0.34
C CYS A 145 0.15 3.42 -1.23
N GLY A 146 0.91 2.32 -1.25
CA GLY A 146 2.11 2.16 -2.08
C GLY A 146 1.96 1.11 -3.17
N PHE A 147 3.01 0.90 -3.98
CA PHE A 147 3.01 -0.12 -5.03
C PHE A 147 2.65 -1.49 -4.51
N ASP A 148 3.01 -1.82 -3.26
CA ASP A 148 2.86 -3.20 -2.86
C ASP A 148 1.41 -3.63 -2.70
N SER A 149 0.46 -2.74 -2.33
CA SER A 149 -0.98 -3.07 -2.29
C SER A 149 -1.91 -2.30 -3.24
N VAL A 150 -1.60 -1.06 -3.66
CA VAL A 150 -2.52 -0.26 -4.50
C VAL A 150 -2.92 -0.96 -5.81
N PRO A 151 -1.98 -1.50 -6.63
CA PRO A 151 -2.33 -2.20 -7.86
C PRO A 151 -3.22 -3.43 -7.63
N ALA A 152 -2.98 -4.17 -6.54
CA ALA A 152 -3.76 -5.35 -6.18
C ALA A 152 -5.17 -4.98 -5.71
N ASP A 153 -5.29 -3.99 -4.83
CA ASP A 153 -6.55 -3.58 -4.21
C ASP A 153 -7.44 -2.80 -5.19
N ILE A 154 -6.90 -1.72 -5.79
CA ILE A 154 -7.60 -0.92 -6.80
C ILE A 154 -7.84 -1.71 -8.08
N GLY A 155 -6.87 -2.53 -8.52
CA GLY A 155 -7.08 -3.41 -9.68
C GLY A 155 -8.21 -4.42 -9.46
N THR A 156 -8.35 -4.95 -8.26
CA THR A 156 -9.51 -5.81 -7.91
C THR A 156 -10.81 -5.01 -7.90
N LEU A 157 -10.81 -3.80 -7.35
CA LEU A 157 -11.99 -2.92 -7.39
C LEU A 157 -12.43 -2.61 -8.82
N LEU A 158 -11.49 -2.32 -9.74
CA LEU A 158 -11.77 -2.09 -11.16
C LEU A 158 -12.42 -3.31 -11.81
N VAL A 159 -11.85 -4.50 -11.62
CA VAL A 159 -12.41 -5.76 -12.14
C VAL A 159 -13.83 -6.00 -11.62
N GLN A 160 -14.04 -5.81 -10.33
CA GLN A 160 -15.34 -6.05 -9.70
C GLN A 160 -16.40 -5.04 -10.14
N SER A 161 -16.02 -3.76 -10.27
CA SER A 161 -16.92 -2.70 -10.73
C SER A 161 -17.33 -2.93 -12.18
N PHE A 162 -16.37 -3.26 -13.06
CA PHE A 162 -16.65 -3.60 -14.45
C PHE A 162 -17.54 -4.84 -14.56
N ALA A 163 -17.27 -5.89 -13.79
CA ALA A 163 -18.08 -7.10 -13.79
C ALA A 163 -19.54 -6.83 -13.37
N ALA A 164 -19.73 -6.03 -12.32
CA ALA A 164 -21.05 -5.65 -11.85
C ALA A 164 -21.83 -4.86 -12.92
N GLU A 165 -21.17 -3.92 -13.62
CA GLU A 165 -21.78 -3.11 -14.67
C GLU A 165 -22.08 -3.92 -15.94
N ALA A 166 -21.09 -4.68 -16.46
CA ALA A 166 -21.19 -5.38 -17.73
C ALA A 166 -21.99 -6.69 -17.64
N HIS A 167 -21.95 -7.38 -16.51
CA HIS A 167 -22.52 -8.73 -16.36
C HIS A 167 -23.59 -8.83 -15.26
N GLY A 168 -23.86 -7.75 -14.52
CA GLY A 168 -24.84 -7.72 -13.43
C GLY A 168 -24.48 -8.62 -12.24
N ALA A 169 -23.22 -9.05 -12.15
CA ALA A 169 -22.73 -9.95 -11.11
C ALA A 169 -21.23 -9.71 -10.85
N PRO A 170 -20.76 -9.82 -9.59
CA PRO A 170 -19.34 -9.73 -9.28
C PRO A 170 -18.56 -10.96 -9.77
N CYS A 171 -17.24 -10.84 -9.84
CA CYS A 171 -16.37 -12.00 -9.94
C CYS A 171 -16.37 -12.79 -8.62
N GLU A 172 -16.59 -14.10 -8.73
CA GLU A 172 -16.50 -15.07 -7.63
C GLU A 172 -15.04 -15.29 -7.20
N SER A 173 -14.10 -15.10 -8.12
CA SER A 173 -12.67 -15.18 -7.83
C SER A 173 -11.86 -14.22 -8.67
N VAL A 174 -10.75 -13.75 -8.11
CA VAL A 174 -9.75 -12.92 -8.78
C VAL A 174 -8.37 -13.54 -8.63
N ARG A 175 -7.59 -13.50 -9.71
CA ARG A 175 -6.17 -13.82 -9.72
C ARG A 175 -5.35 -12.59 -10.05
N ILE A 176 -4.38 -12.27 -9.20
CA ILE A 176 -3.45 -11.17 -9.38
C ILE A 176 -2.12 -11.76 -9.86
N TYR A 177 -1.61 -11.28 -10.98
CA TYR A 177 -0.38 -11.74 -11.61
C TYR A 177 0.67 -10.64 -11.61
N LEU A 178 1.84 -10.93 -11.05
CA LEU A 178 3.03 -10.10 -11.21
C LEU A 178 3.75 -10.47 -12.52
N ASP A 179 3.26 -9.97 -13.65
CA ASP A 179 3.75 -10.34 -15.00
C ASP A 179 5.12 -9.77 -15.35
N GLY A 180 5.55 -8.70 -14.67
CA GLY A 180 6.86 -8.11 -14.86
C GLY A 180 7.12 -6.97 -13.90
N GLY A 181 8.38 -6.79 -13.56
CA GLY A 181 8.84 -5.73 -12.68
C GLY A 181 10.35 -5.60 -12.73
N SER A 182 10.85 -4.41 -13.03
CA SER A 182 12.24 -4.01 -12.80
C SER A 182 12.24 -2.84 -11.83
N GLY A 183 12.78 -3.07 -10.64
CA GLY A 183 12.71 -2.10 -9.57
C GLY A 183 13.64 -2.37 -8.41
N SER A 184 13.74 -1.37 -7.54
CA SER A 184 14.63 -1.29 -6.40
C SER A 184 13.89 -1.45 -5.07
N VAL A 185 14.61 -1.85 -4.02
CA VAL A 185 14.11 -2.01 -2.66
C VAL A 185 15.12 -1.38 -1.71
N SER A 186 14.72 -0.44 -0.85
CA SER A 186 15.63 0.17 0.14
C SER A 186 15.78 -0.67 1.41
N GLY A 187 16.78 -0.30 2.22
CA GLY A 187 16.93 -0.81 3.58
C GLY A 187 15.69 -0.61 4.46
N GLY A 188 14.90 0.46 4.25
CA GLY A 188 13.67 0.71 5.03
C GLY A 188 12.56 -0.31 4.75
N THR A 189 12.38 -0.68 3.48
CA THR A 189 11.42 -1.72 3.08
C THR A 189 11.86 -3.09 3.63
N LEU A 190 13.16 -3.42 3.52
CA LEU A 190 13.72 -4.66 4.07
C LEU A 190 13.67 -4.72 5.60
N ALA A 191 13.85 -3.59 6.28
CA ALA A 191 13.70 -3.49 7.73
C ALA A 191 12.26 -3.79 8.14
N SER A 192 11.26 -3.24 7.44
CA SER A 192 9.83 -3.49 7.68
C SER A 192 9.49 -4.98 7.48
N PHE A 193 10.00 -5.62 6.41
CA PHE A 193 9.90 -7.08 6.26
C PHE A 193 10.56 -7.83 7.42
N GLY A 194 11.73 -7.38 7.87
CA GLY A 194 12.42 -7.98 9.02
C GLY A 194 11.61 -7.90 10.31
N GLU A 195 10.95 -6.78 10.58
CA GLU A 195 10.06 -6.61 11.73
C GLU A 195 8.85 -7.54 11.66
N LEU A 196 8.25 -7.72 10.48
CA LEU A 196 7.16 -8.68 10.27
C LEU A 196 7.58 -10.11 10.65
N PHE A 197 8.77 -10.55 10.21
CA PHE A 197 9.31 -11.87 10.56
C PHE A 197 9.70 -11.99 12.04
N GLU A 198 10.23 -10.91 12.63
CA GLU A 198 10.53 -10.85 14.05
C GLU A 198 9.27 -11.02 14.90
N ALA A 199 8.23 -10.22 14.61
CA ALA A 199 6.93 -10.31 15.25
C ALA A 199 6.31 -11.71 15.09
N ALA A 200 6.38 -12.32 13.90
CA ALA A 200 5.88 -13.68 13.68
C ALA A 200 6.57 -14.73 14.58
N ALA A 201 7.87 -14.53 14.86
CA ALA A 201 8.66 -15.41 15.68
C ALA A 201 8.39 -15.21 17.18
N THR A 202 8.20 -13.97 17.63
CA THR A 202 8.19 -13.61 19.06
C THR A 202 6.79 -13.33 19.62
N ASP A 203 5.83 -12.89 18.80
CA ASP A 203 4.49 -12.49 19.23
C ASP A 203 3.40 -13.48 18.74
N PRO A 204 2.67 -14.15 19.66
CA PRO A 204 1.55 -15.00 19.31
C PRO A 204 0.43 -14.31 18.52
N LEU A 205 0.15 -13.02 18.78
CA LEU A 205 -0.90 -12.26 18.09
C LEU A 205 -0.48 -11.93 16.66
N ALA A 206 0.75 -11.44 16.46
CA ALA A 206 1.32 -11.28 15.12
C ALA A 206 1.32 -12.61 14.34
N ARG A 207 1.66 -13.72 15.00
CA ARG A 207 1.64 -15.05 14.37
C ARG A 207 0.23 -15.48 13.96
N GLU A 208 -0.78 -15.21 14.78
CA GLU A 208 -2.18 -15.46 14.42
C GLU A 208 -2.60 -14.58 13.24
N ALA A 209 -2.27 -13.29 13.26
CA ALA A 209 -2.56 -12.35 12.19
C ALA A 209 -1.94 -12.79 10.85
N LEU A 210 -0.73 -13.34 10.88
CA LEU A 210 -0.06 -13.86 9.70
C LEU A 210 -0.58 -15.23 9.24
N ARG A 211 -1.15 -16.04 10.14
CA ARG A 211 -1.71 -17.35 9.78
C ARG A 211 -3.13 -17.27 9.22
N ASN A 212 -3.92 -16.30 9.67
CA ASN A 212 -5.30 -16.13 9.22
C ASN A 212 -5.36 -15.27 7.95
N PRO A 213 -5.86 -15.79 6.80
CA PRO A 213 -6.02 -15.04 5.55
C PRO A 213 -7.01 -13.88 5.63
N TYR A 214 -7.86 -13.86 6.65
CA TYR A 214 -8.86 -12.83 6.92
C TYR A 214 -8.49 -11.99 8.16
N SER A 215 -7.23 -12.00 8.58
CA SER A 215 -6.81 -11.33 9.82
C SER A 215 -7.10 -9.84 9.83
N LEU A 216 -7.05 -9.20 8.66
CA LEU A 216 -7.36 -7.78 8.48
C LEU A 216 -8.86 -7.51 8.31
N ALA A 217 -9.75 -8.49 8.29
CA ALA A 217 -11.19 -8.21 8.27
C ALA A 217 -11.66 -7.55 9.59
N PRO A 218 -12.82 -6.87 9.59
CA PRO A 218 -13.45 -6.34 10.80
C PRO A 218 -13.57 -7.39 11.92
N ARG A 219 -13.66 -6.93 13.17
CA ARG A 219 -13.85 -7.83 14.31
C ARG A 219 -15.13 -8.66 14.13
N GLY A 220 -15.02 -9.96 14.37
CA GLY A 220 -16.12 -10.92 14.15
C GLY A 220 -16.22 -11.46 12.71
N GLU A 221 -15.52 -10.85 11.74
CA GLU A 221 -15.60 -11.19 10.31
C GLU A 221 -14.32 -11.86 9.77
N ARG A 222 -13.48 -12.40 10.66
CA ARG A 222 -12.14 -12.94 10.35
C ARG A 222 -12.13 -14.41 9.94
N SER A 223 -13.16 -14.83 9.21
CA SER A 223 -13.32 -16.19 8.72
C SER A 223 -13.91 -16.20 7.31
N GLY A 224 -13.51 -17.17 6.50
CA GLY A 224 -14.09 -17.38 5.18
C GLY A 224 -13.54 -18.62 4.50
N VAL A 225 -13.92 -18.80 3.23
CA VAL A 225 -13.66 -20.03 2.45
C VAL A 225 -12.35 -19.99 1.66
N ASP A 226 -11.71 -18.82 1.56
CA ASP A 226 -10.46 -18.64 0.84
C ASP A 226 -9.30 -19.21 1.69
N PRO A 227 -8.53 -20.18 1.17
CA PRO A 227 -7.43 -20.79 1.91
C PRO A 227 -6.23 -19.85 2.12
N GLY A 228 -6.20 -18.69 1.47
CA GLY A 228 -5.06 -17.76 1.51
C GLY A 228 -4.01 -18.04 0.45
N GLU A 229 -2.80 -17.57 0.72
CA GLU A 229 -1.75 -17.44 -0.28
C GLU A 229 -1.27 -18.77 -0.88
N GLN A 230 -0.88 -18.75 -2.16
CA GLN A 230 -0.24 -19.89 -2.80
C GLN A 230 1.11 -20.18 -2.16
N ARG A 231 1.30 -21.38 -1.61
CA ARG A 231 2.57 -21.79 -0.97
C ARG A 231 3.46 -22.69 -1.84
N TRP A 232 2.89 -23.31 -2.86
CA TRP A 232 3.59 -24.28 -3.71
C TRP A 232 3.42 -23.95 -5.18
N PRO A 233 4.41 -24.30 -6.03
CA PRO A 233 4.25 -24.25 -7.48
C PRO A 233 2.99 -24.98 -7.92
N ARG A 234 2.19 -24.35 -8.77
CA ARG A 234 1.03 -25.01 -9.40
C ARG A 234 0.83 -24.52 -10.82
N ARG A 235 0.25 -25.40 -11.64
CA ARG A 235 -0.26 -24.99 -12.94
C ARG A 235 -1.58 -24.27 -12.75
N ASP A 236 -1.62 -23.03 -13.20
CA ASP A 236 -2.79 -22.19 -13.13
C ASP A 236 -3.82 -22.58 -14.21
N PRO A 237 -5.04 -22.95 -13.84
CA PRO A 237 -6.08 -23.24 -14.81
C PRO A 237 -6.55 -22.02 -15.62
N LEU A 238 -6.35 -20.78 -15.13
CA LEU A 238 -6.83 -19.58 -15.81
C LEU A 238 -5.96 -19.20 -17.01
N ARG A 239 -4.63 -19.22 -16.86
CA ARG A 239 -3.69 -18.90 -17.95
C ARG A 239 -3.03 -20.12 -18.60
N GLY A 240 -3.19 -21.32 -18.02
CA GLY A 240 -2.56 -22.55 -18.49
C GLY A 240 -1.05 -22.63 -18.22
N GLU A 241 -0.50 -21.68 -17.47
CA GLU A 241 0.92 -21.50 -17.16
C GLU A 241 1.27 -22.01 -15.75
N TRP A 242 2.56 -22.17 -15.46
CA TRP A 242 3.03 -22.40 -14.10
C TRP A 242 3.10 -21.09 -13.32
N THR A 243 2.84 -21.19 -12.02
CA THR A 243 2.89 -20.06 -11.10
C THR A 243 3.66 -20.44 -9.85
N ALA A 244 4.36 -19.46 -9.28
CA ALA A 244 5.04 -19.52 -8.00
C ALA A 244 4.33 -18.65 -6.95
N PRO A 245 4.56 -18.89 -5.64
CA PRO A 245 4.18 -17.97 -4.58
C PRO A 245 4.68 -16.55 -4.84
N SER A 246 3.81 -15.55 -4.67
CA SER A 246 4.23 -14.14 -4.65
C SER A 246 4.72 -13.76 -3.25
N PRO A 247 5.82 -13.00 -3.12
CA PRO A 247 6.23 -12.43 -1.84
C PRO A 247 5.21 -11.44 -1.27
N MET A 248 4.37 -10.83 -2.12
CA MET A 248 3.38 -9.83 -1.69
C MET A 248 1.98 -10.40 -1.39
N ALA A 249 1.70 -11.63 -1.83
CA ALA A 249 0.44 -12.32 -1.55
C ALA A 249 0.00 -12.29 -0.08
N PRO A 250 0.89 -12.47 0.92
CA PRO A 250 0.49 -12.43 2.32
C PRO A 250 -0.07 -11.08 2.76
N VAL A 251 0.32 -9.98 2.13
CA VAL A 251 -0.18 -8.62 2.43
C VAL A 251 -1.42 -8.35 1.58
N ASN A 252 -1.27 -8.42 0.27
CA ASN A 252 -2.25 -7.94 -0.70
C ASN A 252 -3.58 -8.67 -0.62
N GLU A 253 -3.55 -9.99 -0.51
CA GLU A 253 -4.78 -10.76 -0.44
C GLU A 253 -5.58 -10.43 0.84
N ARG A 254 -4.90 -10.02 1.94
CA ARG A 254 -5.57 -9.58 3.18
C ARG A 254 -6.14 -8.17 3.03
N VAL A 255 -5.44 -7.28 2.35
CA VAL A 255 -5.94 -5.92 2.01
C VAL A 255 -7.20 -6.05 1.14
N VAL A 256 -7.16 -6.82 0.06
CA VAL A 256 -8.31 -7.06 -0.83
C VAL A 256 -9.49 -7.67 -0.06
N ARG A 257 -9.25 -8.70 0.76
CA ARG A 257 -10.32 -9.30 1.58
C ARG A 257 -10.90 -8.31 2.60
N ARG A 258 -10.07 -7.42 3.15
CA ARG A 258 -10.53 -6.33 4.02
C ARG A 258 -11.41 -5.36 3.26
N SER A 259 -11.03 -4.94 2.06
CA SER A 259 -11.84 -4.07 1.19
C SER A 259 -13.24 -4.66 0.97
N ASN A 260 -13.33 -5.95 0.61
CA ASN A 260 -14.60 -6.66 0.46
C ASN A 260 -15.44 -6.64 1.76
N ALA A 261 -14.80 -6.94 2.90
CA ALA A 261 -15.50 -7.02 4.18
C ALA A 261 -15.98 -5.65 4.68
N LEU A 262 -15.17 -4.60 4.51
CA LEU A 262 -15.55 -3.23 4.87
C LEU A 262 -16.75 -2.77 4.03
N LEU A 263 -16.71 -2.96 2.71
CA LEU A 263 -17.77 -2.54 1.78
C LEU A 263 -19.07 -3.36 1.89
N GLY A 264 -19.19 -4.26 2.87
CA GLY A 264 -20.41 -5.04 3.09
C GLY A 264 -20.55 -6.29 2.21
N TYR A 265 -19.42 -6.87 1.78
CA TYR A 265 -19.34 -8.05 0.93
C TYR A 265 -19.99 -7.92 -0.47
N PRO A 266 -19.74 -6.84 -1.23
CA PRO A 266 -20.30 -6.69 -2.58
C PRO A 266 -19.80 -7.78 -3.55
N TRP A 267 -18.65 -8.39 -3.26
CA TRP A 267 -18.08 -9.48 -4.07
C TRP A 267 -18.48 -10.88 -3.56
N GLY A 268 -19.29 -10.92 -2.49
CA GLY A 268 -19.73 -12.13 -1.81
C GLY A 268 -18.77 -12.59 -0.69
N ARG A 269 -19.33 -13.30 0.29
CA ARG A 269 -18.57 -13.90 1.41
C ARG A 269 -17.71 -15.10 0.97
N GLU A 270 -18.05 -15.69 -0.18
CA GLU A 270 -17.31 -16.81 -0.77
C GLU A 270 -16.23 -16.36 -1.77
N PHE A 271 -16.05 -15.05 -1.95
CA PHE A 271 -15.04 -14.46 -2.82
C PHE A 271 -13.63 -14.97 -2.50
N LYS A 272 -12.88 -15.30 -3.56
CA LYS A 272 -11.49 -15.75 -3.46
C LYS A 272 -10.55 -14.83 -4.21
N CYS A 273 -9.46 -14.44 -3.56
CA CYS A 273 -8.38 -13.67 -4.17
C CYS A 273 -7.08 -14.44 -4.02
N GLY A 274 -6.31 -14.57 -5.10
CA GLY A 274 -5.00 -15.20 -5.05
C GLY A 274 -3.97 -14.42 -5.87
N GLU A 275 -2.84 -14.11 -5.26
CA GLU A 275 -1.73 -13.46 -5.95
C GLU A 275 -0.59 -14.44 -6.25
N VAL A 276 -0.06 -14.36 -7.48
CA VAL A 276 0.92 -15.31 -8.00
C VAL A 276 1.96 -14.64 -8.90
N VAL A 277 3.14 -15.26 -8.98
CA VAL A 277 4.14 -14.92 -9.99
C VAL A 277 4.06 -15.95 -11.12
N PRO A 278 3.69 -15.57 -12.36
CA PRO A 278 3.72 -16.47 -13.50
C PRO A 278 5.17 -16.79 -13.88
N THR A 279 5.41 -18.04 -14.24
CA THR A 279 6.75 -18.55 -14.60
C THR A 279 6.79 -19.19 -15.97
N GLY A 280 5.70 -19.05 -16.75
CA GLY A 280 5.58 -19.53 -18.12
C GLY A 280 5.09 -20.98 -18.22
N SER A 281 5.03 -21.46 -19.46
CA SER A 281 4.43 -22.75 -19.81
C SER A 281 5.41 -23.93 -19.78
N GLY A 282 4.86 -25.15 -19.71
CA GLY A 282 5.61 -26.40 -19.90
C GLY A 282 6.60 -26.75 -18.78
N PRO A 283 7.53 -27.69 -19.03
CA PRO A 283 8.49 -28.17 -18.03
C PRO A 283 9.46 -27.09 -17.53
N VAL A 284 9.82 -26.13 -18.40
CA VAL A 284 10.68 -25.00 -18.02
C VAL A 284 9.97 -24.12 -17.00
N GLY A 285 8.71 -23.75 -17.26
CA GLY A 285 7.94 -22.96 -16.30
C GLY A 285 7.75 -23.67 -14.95
N ALA A 286 7.58 -25.00 -14.94
CA ALA A 286 7.52 -25.79 -13.71
C ALA A 286 8.81 -25.72 -12.89
N ALA A 287 9.96 -25.85 -13.57
CA ALA A 287 11.27 -25.76 -12.93
C ALA A 287 11.53 -24.35 -12.37
N THR A 288 11.20 -23.30 -13.13
CA THR A 288 11.30 -21.91 -12.69
C THR A 288 10.41 -21.64 -11.47
N ALA A 289 9.16 -22.11 -11.46
CA ALA A 289 8.27 -21.97 -10.31
C ALA A 289 8.82 -22.66 -9.06
N THR A 290 9.38 -23.86 -9.24
CA THR A 290 9.99 -24.62 -8.13
C THR A 290 11.21 -23.92 -7.57
N ALA A 291 12.07 -23.37 -8.42
CA ALA A 291 13.24 -22.60 -8.00
C ALA A 291 12.83 -21.32 -7.26
N ALA A 292 11.85 -20.56 -7.78
CA ALA A 292 11.33 -19.36 -7.15
C ALA A 292 10.70 -19.65 -5.77
N ALA A 293 9.85 -20.68 -5.68
CA ALA A 293 9.26 -21.10 -4.41
C ALA A 293 10.32 -21.56 -3.39
N GLY A 294 11.33 -22.30 -3.85
CA GLY A 294 12.46 -22.72 -3.02
C GLY A 294 13.25 -21.52 -2.49
N GLY A 295 13.58 -20.56 -3.36
CA GLY A 295 14.29 -19.34 -2.99
C GLY A 295 13.53 -18.50 -1.95
N LEU A 296 12.22 -18.29 -2.15
CA LEU A 296 11.37 -17.58 -1.20
C LEU A 296 11.29 -18.31 0.15
N GLY A 297 11.17 -19.64 0.14
CA GLY A 297 11.17 -20.46 1.35
C GLY A 297 12.49 -20.39 2.13
N LEU A 298 13.63 -20.46 1.42
CA LEU A 298 14.97 -20.29 1.99
C LEU A 298 15.16 -18.90 2.60
N PHE A 299 14.74 -17.85 1.90
CA PHE A 299 14.79 -16.47 2.40
C PHE A 299 13.94 -16.31 3.67
N SER A 300 12.70 -16.79 3.66
CA SER A 300 11.79 -16.72 4.81
C SER A 300 12.35 -17.46 6.04
N ALA A 301 12.95 -18.64 5.82
CA ALA A 301 13.61 -19.39 6.88
C ALA A 301 14.83 -18.64 7.45
N ALA A 302 15.64 -18.02 6.60
CA ALA A 302 16.79 -17.23 7.04
C ALA A 302 16.36 -16.01 7.88
N MET A 303 15.31 -15.29 7.45
CA MET A 303 14.76 -14.14 8.18
C MET A 303 14.11 -14.49 9.52
N SER A 304 13.70 -15.76 9.69
CA SER A 304 13.11 -16.25 10.94
C SER A 304 14.15 -16.62 12.01
N VAL A 305 15.45 -16.68 11.65
CA VAL A 305 16.53 -17.03 12.57
C VAL A 305 17.31 -15.77 12.96
N GLY A 306 17.16 -15.30 14.20
CA GLY A 306 17.71 -14.04 14.69
C GLY A 306 19.17 -13.77 14.28
N PRO A 307 20.15 -14.64 14.61
CA PRO A 307 21.55 -14.41 14.24
C PRO A 307 21.80 -14.33 12.72
N VAL A 308 21.02 -15.06 11.92
CA VAL A 308 21.14 -15.03 10.45
C VAL A 308 20.51 -13.74 9.90
N ARG A 309 19.32 -13.37 10.40
CA ARG A 309 18.65 -12.11 10.07
C ARG A 309 19.54 -10.90 10.40
N ASP A 310 20.16 -10.87 11.57
CA ASP A 310 21.02 -9.76 11.99
C ASP A 310 22.27 -9.64 11.11
N ALA A 311 22.83 -10.79 10.67
CA ALA A 311 23.92 -10.81 9.71
C ALA A 311 23.47 -10.31 8.32
N LEU A 312 22.30 -10.74 7.83
CA LEU A 312 21.75 -10.24 6.56
C LEU A 312 21.49 -8.73 6.60
N ARG A 313 20.86 -8.25 7.69
CA ARG A 313 20.63 -6.81 7.94
C ARG A 313 21.92 -6.01 7.94
N ARG A 314 23.01 -6.57 8.49
CA ARG A 314 24.29 -5.86 8.65
C ARG A 314 25.21 -5.90 7.43
N TYR A 315 25.16 -6.99 6.65
CA TYR A 315 26.16 -7.26 5.61
C TYR A 315 25.60 -7.39 4.19
N VAL A 316 24.29 -7.53 4.03
CA VAL A 316 23.66 -7.79 2.73
C VAL A 316 22.65 -6.70 2.36
N PHE A 317 21.86 -6.23 3.32
CA PHE A 317 20.84 -5.21 3.06
C PHE A 317 21.45 -3.80 3.00
N PRO A 318 20.90 -2.89 2.19
CA PRO A 318 21.29 -1.47 2.21
C PRO A 318 21.09 -0.87 3.60
N ASP A 319 21.92 0.09 3.98
CA ASP A 319 21.77 0.77 5.26
C ASP A 319 20.45 1.57 5.31
N PRO A 320 19.80 1.70 6.47
CA PRO A 320 18.61 2.53 6.62
C PRO A 320 18.87 3.98 6.18
N GLY A 321 18.18 4.42 5.12
CA GLY A 321 18.36 5.75 4.51
C GLY A 321 19.15 5.75 3.20
N GLU A 322 19.79 4.63 2.84
CA GLU A 322 20.28 4.39 1.49
C GLU A 322 19.13 3.84 0.63
N GLY A 323 18.82 4.56 -0.45
CA GLY A 323 17.78 4.22 -1.41
C GLY A 323 18.25 4.47 -2.82
N PRO A 324 17.44 4.11 -3.84
CA PRO A 324 17.80 4.37 -5.22
C PRO A 324 18.03 5.86 -5.46
N THR A 325 18.90 6.16 -6.41
CA THR A 325 19.01 7.48 -7.01
C THR A 325 17.71 7.86 -7.74
N ARG A 326 17.56 9.14 -8.06
CA ARG A 326 16.43 9.61 -8.89
C ARG A 326 16.35 8.88 -10.22
N GLU A 327 17.47 8.72 -10.90
CA GLU A 327 17.53 8.03 -12.19
C GLU A 327 17.04 6.59 -12.06
N GLU A 328 17.43 5.88 -11.00
CA GLU A 328 16.96 4.53 -10.71
C GLU A 328 15.47 4.48 -10.34
N ALA A 329 14.95 5.47 -9.61
CA ALA A 329 13.53 5.55 -9.27
C ALA A 329 12.65 5.98 -10.47
N GLU A 330 13.20 6.71 -11.43
CA GLU A 330 12.51 7.07 -12.66
C GLU A 330 12.64 5.99 -13.74
N ALA A 331 13.69 5.18 -13.68
CA ALA A 331 13.89 4.02 -14.53
C ALA A 331 13.12 2.79 -14.01
N GLY A 332 12.91 1.83 -14.90
CA GLY A 332 12.20 0.59 -14.59
C GLY A 332 10.77 0.60 -15.08
N SER A 333 10.07 -0.49 -14.81
CA SER A 333 8.65 -0.62 -15.12
C SER A 333 8.04 -1.76 -14.32
N PHE A 334 6.72 -1.77 -14.20
CA PHE A 334 5.99 -2.91 -13.66
C PHE A 334 4.69 -3.13 -14.41
N LEU A 335 4.22 -4.38 -14.35
CA LEU A 335 2.93 -4.79 -14.88
C LEU A 335 2.28 -5.82 -13.96
N ILE A 336 1.11 -5.44 -13.44
CA ILE A 336 0.19 -6.30 -12.71
C ILE A 336 -1.02 -6.55 -13.60
N ARG A 337 -1.45 -7.80 -13.70
CA ARG A 337 -2.74 -8.15 -14.28
C ARG A 337 -3.65 -8.76 -13.24
N VAL A 338 -4.89 -8.32 -13.24
CA VAL A 338 -5.94 -8.79 -12.32
C VAL A 338 -7.02 -9.45 -13.15
N LEU A 339 -7.14 -10.78 -13.08
CA LEU A 339 -8.10 -11.55 -13.84
C LEU A 339 -9.23 -12.04 -12.93
N GLY A 340 -10.42 -11.52 -13.15
CA GLY A 340 -11.65 -11.93 -12.48
C GLY A 340 -12.42 -12.98 -13.27
N ARG A 341 -13.07 -13.90 -12.55
CA ARG A 341 -14.02 -14.86 -13.11
C ARG A 341 -15.30 -14.85 -12.28
N GLY A 342 -16.44 -14.79 -12.95
CA GLY A 342 -17.76 -14.90 -12.33
C GLY A 342 -18.77 -15.60 -13.24
N THR A 343 -20.00 -15.69 -12.76
CA THR A 343 -21.14 -16.23 -13.50
C THR A 343 -22.27 -15.22 -13.48
N GLY A 344 -22.63 -14.69 -14.64
CA GLY A 344 -23.74 -13.76 -14.84
C GLY A 344 -24.98 -14.47 -15.40
N ALA A 345 -25.99 -13.69 -15.79
CA ALA A 345 -27.21 -14.24 -16.39
C ALA A 345 -26.96 -15.00 -17.70
N ASP A 346 -25.98 -14.56 -18.50
CA ASP A 346 -25.62 -15.15 -19.79
C ASP A 346 -24.57 -16.29 -19.68
N GLY A 347 -24.19 -16.65 -18.44
CA GLY A 347 -23.23 -17.71 -18.16
C GLY A 347 -21.90 -17.21 -17.59
N PRO A 348 -20.83 -18.03 -17.67
CA PRO A 348 -19.54 -17.67 -17.10
C PRO A 348 -18.88 -16.55 -17.91
N PHE A 349 -18.23 -15.61 -17.22
CA PHE A 349 -17.51 -14.49 -17.83
C PHE A 349 -16.12 -14.32 -17.19
N THR A 350 -15.27 -13.57 -17.89
CA THR A 350 -13.92 -13.19 -17.44
C THR A 350 -13.65 -11.72 -17.73
N VAL A 351 -13.09 -11.04 -16.74
CA VAL A 351 -12.73 -9.61 -16.81
C VAL A 351 -11.27 -9.49 -16.45
N GLU A 352 -10.52 -8.67 -17.18
CA GLU A 352 -9.12 -8.41 -16.88
C GLU A 352 -8.88 -6.91 -16.67
N ALA A 353 -8.15 -6.57 -15.61
CA ALA A 353 -7.55 -5.26 -15.45
C ALA A 353 -6.03 -5.33 -15.61
N GLU A 354 -5.47 -4.30 -16.23
CA GLU A 354 -4.04 -4.09 -16.36
C GLU A 354 -3.65 -2.86 -15.54
N PHE A 355 -2.67 -3.04 -14.64
CA PHE A 355 -2.14 -1.99 -13.79
C PHE A 355 -0.62 -1.92 -13.93
N GLY A 356 -0.07 -0.80 -14.39
CA GLY A 356 1.34 -0.70 -14.72
C GLY A 356 1.85 0.74 -14.79
N ALA A 357 3.17 0.90 -14.82
CA ALA A 357 3.82 2.15 -15.14
C ALA A 357 5.26 1.91 -15.64
N ASP A 358 5.76 2.83 -16.45
CA ASP A 358 7.17 2.88 -16.88
C ASP A 358 8.04 3.57 -15.82
N ARG A 359 7.97 3.08 -14.58
CA ARG A 359 8.74 3.57 -13.44
C ARG A 359 9.05 2.44 -12.47
N ASP A 360 10.10 2.64 -11.68
CA ASP A 360 10.43 1.76 -10.56
C ASP A 360 9.21 1.57 -9.63
N PRO A 361 8.77 0.33 -9.40
CA PRO A 361 7.68 0.05 -8.46
C PRO A 361 7.99 0.51 -7.03
N GLY A 362 9.23 0.35 -6.57
CA GLY A 362 9.61 0.53 -5.17
C GLY A 362 9.51 1.98 -4.67
N TYR A 363 9.86 2.95 -5.51
CA TYR A 363 9.96 4.36 -5.12
C TYR A 363 9.27 5.30 -6.11
N GLY A 364 9.60 5.22 -7.40
CA GLY A 364 9.05 6.15 -8.40
C GLY A 364 7.53 6.03 -8.52
N ALA A 365 7.03 4.80 -8.63
CA ALA A 365 5.61 4.52 -8.66
C ALA A 365 4.95 4.70 -7.28
N THR A 366 5.59 4.18 -6.23
CA THR A 366 5.08 4.28 -4.85
C THR A 366 4.89 5.72 -4.39
N ALA A 367 5.82 6.62 -4.71
CA ALA A 367 5.70 8.04 -4.37
C ALA A 367 4.47 8.70 -5.00
N ARG A 368 4.13 8.32 -6.24
CA ARG A 368 2.93 8.81 -6.95
C ARG A 368 1.66 8.22 -6.37
N MET A 369 1.64 6.92 -6.11
CA MET A 369 0.50 6.26 -5.46
C MET A 369 0.19 6.85 -4.09
N LEU A 370 1.22 7.04 -3.27
CA LEU A 370 1.08 7.62 -1.94
C LEU A 370 0.66 9.10 -2.01
N GLY A 371 1.33 9.88 -2.86
CA GLY A 371 1.02 11.30 -3.05
C GLY A 371 -0.39 11.52 -3.57
N GLU A 372 -0.83 10.79 -4.59
CA GLU A 372 -2.20 10.88 -5.11
C GLU A 372 -3.24 10.36 -4.12
N SER A 373 -2.91 9.37 -3.28
CA SER A 373 -3.79 8.95 -2.20
C SER A 373 -4.00 10.08 -1.18
N ALA A 374 -2.93 10.80 -0.81
CA ALA A 374 -3.02 11.96 0.08
C ALA A 374 -3.84 13.09 -0.54
N VAL A 375 -3.66 13.36 -1.83
CA VAL A 375 -4.40 14.42 -2.54
C VAL A 375 -5.88 14.06 -2.72
N CYS A 376 -6.22 12.80 -2.97
CA CYS A 376 -7.61 12.32 -2.96
C CYS A 376 -8.29 12.66 -1.64
N LEU A 377 -7.67 12.28 -0.51
CA LEU A 377 -8.22 12.51 0.82
C LEU A 377 -8.35 14.01 1.11
N ALA A 378 -7.31 14.80 0.80
CA ALA A 378 -7.28 16.24 1.08
C ALA A 378 -8.33 17.04 0.29
N ARG A 379 -8.69 16.55 -0.91
CA ARG A 379 -9.70 17.18 -1.79
C ARG A 379 -11.10 16.60 -1.63
N ASP A 380 -11.25 15.59 -0.77
CA ASP A 380 -12.46 14.79 -0.66
C ASP A 380 -12.91 14.19 -2.01
N ASP A 381 -11.92 13.86 -2.86
CA ASP A 381 -12.08 13.23 -4.17
C ASP A 381 -12.05 11.70 -3.97
N VAL A 382 -13.10 11.19 -3.33
CA VAL A 382 -13.23 9.79 -2.90
C VAL A 382 -14.58 9.19 -3.32
N ASP A 383 -14.58 7.88 -3.61
CA ASP A 383 -15.77 7.05 -3.77
C ASP A 383 -15.80 6.02 -2.63
N SER A 384 -16.13 6.51 -1.44
CA SER A 384 -16.12 5.76 -0.19
C SER A 384 -17.42 6.01 0.58
N PRO A 385 -18.07 4.98 1.14
CA PRO A 385 -19.22 5.15 2.02
C PRO A 385 -18.81 5.51 3.46
N PHE A 386 -17.52 5.73 3.73
CA PHE A 386 -16.98 5.97 5.07
C PHE A 386 -16.48 7.40 5.24
N ASP A 387 -17.02 8.09 6.24
CA ASP A 387 -16.51 9.37 6.73
C ASP A 387 -15.31 9.21 7.68
N GLY A 388 -15.03 7.98 8.12
CA GLY A 388 -13.92 7.65 9.01
C GLY A 388 -13.73 6.15 9.20
N GLY A 389 -12.62 5.78 9.82
CA GLY A 389 -12.25 4.38 10.07
C GLY A 389 -10.84 4.06 9.65
N VAL A 390 -10.36 2.88 10.05
CA VAL A 390 -9.16 2.27 9.46
C VAL A 390 -9.57 1.58 8.16
N LEU A 391 -9.01 1.98 7.02
CA LEU A 391 -9.48 1.65 5.67
C LEU A 391 -8.32 1.15 4.79
N THR A 392 -8.66 0.71 3.59
CA THR A 392 -7.75 0.32 2.50
C THR A 392 -7.88 1.31 1.35
N PRO A 393 -6.96 1.33 0.36
CA PRO A 393 -7.09 2.22 -0.80
C PRO A 393 -8.44 2.04 -1.52
N ALA A 394 -8.90 0.81 -1.74
CA ALA A 394 -10.17 0.55 -2.41
C ALA A 394 -11.40 0.92 -1.57
N SER A 395 -11.35 0.77 -0.25
CA SER A 395 -12.50 1.08 0.62
C SER A 395 -12.55 2.54 1.07
N GLY A 396 -11.40 3.21 1.21
CA GLY A 396 -11.30 4.59 1.71
C GLY A 396 -11.14 5.66 0.65
N ILE A 397 -10.70 5.30 -0.57
CA ILE A 397 -10.53 6.25 -1.68
C ILE A 397 -11.33 5.80 -2.91
N GLY A 398 -11.20 4.53 -3.31
CA GLY A 398 -11.98 3.96 -4.40
C GLY A 398 -11.48 4.33 -5.81
N ILE A 399 -12.40 4.39 -6.77
CA ILE A 399 -12.10 4.61 -8.20
C ILE A 399 -11.36 5.92 -8.49
N PRO A 400 -11.61 7.06 -7.80
CA PRO A 400 -10.87 8.30 -8.03
C PRO A 400 -9.34 8.13 -7.99
N LEU A 401 -8.80 7.25 -7.13
CA LEU A 401 -7.37 6.97 -7.11
C LEU A 401 -6.86 6.39 -8.44
N ALA A 402 -7.63 5.49 -9.07
CA ALA A 402 -7.27 4.94 -10.37
C ALA A 402 -7.26 6.01 -11.47
N GLU A 403 -8.23 6.93 -11.43
CA GLU A 403 -8.35 8.03 -12.40
C GLU A 403 -7.15 8.99 -12.29
N ARG A 404 -6.83 9.41 -11.08
CA ARG A 404 -5.66 10.28 -10.83
C ARG A 404 -4.34 9.61 -11.19
N LEU A 405 -4.22 8.31 -10.96
CA LEU A 405 -3.02 7.57 -11.37
C LEU A 405 -2.88 7.51 -12.89
N ARG A 406 -3.99 7.36 -13.65
CA ARG A 406 -3.95 7.48 -15.12
C ARG A 406 -3.46 8.86 -15.56
N ASP A 407 -3.91 9.92 -14.90
CA ASP A 407 -3.48 11.29 -15.20
C ASP A 407 -1.98 11.53 -15.01
N VAL A 408 -1.32 10.72 -14.17
CA VAL A 408 0.13 10.81 -13.92
C VAL A 408 0.93 9.67 -14.54
N GLY A 409 0.36 9.01 -15.55
CA GLY A 409 1.06 8.11 -16.45
C GLY A 409 1.04 6.64 -16.06
N PHE A 410 0.13 6.22 -15.17
CA PHE A 410 -0.11 4.80 -14.92
C PHE A 410 -1.11 4.23 -15.92
N THR A 411 -0.89 2.98 -16.31
CA THR A 411 -1.96 2.13 -16.84
C THR A 411 -2.79 1.65 -15.65
N ALA A 412 -4.09 1.86 -15.71
CA ALA A 412 -5.08 1.27 -14.80
C ALA A 412 -6.36 0.97 -15.60
N ALA A 413 -6.27 0.08 -16.58
CA ALA A 413 -7.35 -0.20 -17.53
C ALA A 413 -8.10 -1.48 -17.14
N VAL A 414 -9.37 -1.60 -17.51
CA VAL A 414 -10.19 -2.81 -17.30
C VAL A 414 -11.08 -3.08 -18.51
N GLY A 415 -11.28 -4.34 -18.85
CA GLY A 415 -12.16 -4.78 -19.93
C GLY A 415 -12.44 -6.28 -19.92
N GLU A 416 -13.21 -6.75 -20.90
CA GLU A 416 -13.38 -8.19 -21.14
C GLU A 416 -12.04 -8.83 -21.54
N SER A 417 -11.78 -10.03 -21.00
CA SER A 417 -10.55 -10.80 -21.25
C SER A 417 -10.60 -11.66 -22.51
#